data_AF-A0A2N0SA15-F1
#
_entry.id   AF-A0A2N0SA15-F1
#
_cell.length_a   1.000
_cell.length_b   1.000
_cell.length_c   1.000
_cell.angle_alpha   90.00
_cell.angle_beta   90.00
_cell.angle_gamma   90.00
#
_symmetry.space_group_name_H-M   'P 1'
#
loop_
_entity.id
_entity.type
_entity.pdbx_description
1 polymer ?
#
loop_
_entity_poly.entity_id
_entity_poly.type
_entity_poly.pdbx_seq_one_letter_code
_entity_poly.pdbx_strand_id
1 'polypeptide(L)'
;MALLFFMGVCEDPEDFIREFQRYVVGSRINVAPGAGQAAGREEAYGLLLSCLEGDAKKWYETRVKGKNWRCNNLSDNLGVVTLTAVRALAAGNGGSQVGGLNTAGQFRGKAATEIGTVRADIATGANIIPNGTWDENWSTVGGEPTDTAPVAPNVGGGFSTVTIAPGDHIEIIRNERLLGPIRI
;
A
#
# COMPACT_ATOMS: atom_id res chain seq x y z
N MET A 1 -7.48 -5.47 -31.13
CA MET A 1 -8.86 -4.96 -31.17
C MET A 1 -9.66 -5.58 -30.03
N ALA A 2 -9.34 -5.28 -28.77
CA ALA A 2 -10.06 -5.87 -27.62
C ALA A 2 -10.07 -4.98 -26.35
N LEU A 3 -9.33 -3.87 -26.30
CA LEU A 3 -9.26 -3.01 -25.12
C LEU A 3 -10.10 -1.71 -25.20
N LEU A 4 -10.68 -1.38 -26.35
CA LEU A 4 -11.41 -0.12 -26.56
C LEU A 4 -12.83 -0.10 -25.95
N PHE A 5 -13.27 -1.16 -25.25
CA PHE A 5 -14.68 -1.30 -24.84
C PHE A 5 -14.96 -1.17 -23.33
N PHE A 6 -13.95 -1.11 -22.47
CA PHE A 6 -14.21 -1.24 -21.02
C PHE A 6 -14.63 0.05 -20.30
N MET A 7 -14.50 1.21 -20.93
CA MET A 7 -14.92 2.48 -20.33
C MET A 7 -16.38 2.87 -20.58
N GLY A 8 -17.14 2.05 -21.32
CA GLY A 8 -18.56 2.28 -21.55
C GLY A 8 -19.50 1.47 -20.66
N VAL A 9 -19.02 0.52 -19.84
CA VAL A 9 -19.90 -0.52 -19.25
C VAL A 9 -19.64 -0.84 -17.76
N CYS A 10 -18.52 -0.48 -17.13
CA CYS A 10 -18.40 -0.66 -15.67
C CYS A 10 -18.86 0.59 -14.92
N GLU A 11 -20.16 0.62 -14.57
CA GLU A 11 -20.72 1.63 -13.66
C GLU A 11 -20.15 1.51 -12.23
N ASP A 12 -19.51 0.39 -11.89
CA ASP A 12 -18.97 0.09 -10.56
C ASP A 12 -17.43 -0.13 -10.56
N PRO A 13 -16.66 0.66 -9.77
CA PRO A 13 -15.21 0.51 -9.63
C PRO A 13 -14.74 -0.86 -9.10
N GLU A 14 -15.52 -1.55 -8.26
CA GLU A 14 -15.16 -2.86 -7.73
C GLU A 14 -15.28 -3.95 -8.81
N ASP A 15 -16.28 -3.86 -9.68
CA ASP A 15 -16.43 -4.76 -10.82
C ASP A 15 -15.28 -4.62 -11.81
N PHE A 16 -14.85 -3.39 -12.09
CA PHE A 16 -13.65 -3.12 -12.88
C PHE A 16 -12.41 -3.79 -12.26
N ILE A 17 -12.17 -3.59 -10.96
CA ILE A 17 -11.02 -4.19 -10.26
C ILE A 17 -11.06 -5.72 -10.38
N ARG A 18 -12.23 -6.33 -10.19
CA ARG A 18 -12.39 -7.78 -10.27
C ARG A 18 -12.09 -8.33 -11.67
N GLU A 19 -12.55 -7.65 -12.72
CA GLU A 19 -12.33 -8.08 -14.09
C GLU A 19 -10.88 -7.85 -14.53
N PHE A 20 -10.26 -6.74 -14.11
CA PHE A 20 -8.85 -6.49 -14.28
C PHE A 20 -7.98 -7.58 -13.61
N GLN A 21 -8.29 -7.97 -12.37
CA GLN A 21 -7.61 -9.06 -11.68
C GLN A 21 -7.71 -10.38 -12.46
N ARG A 22 -8.90 -10.71 -12.99
CA ARG A 22 -9.10 -11.90 -13.84
C ARG A 22 -8.25 -11.84 -15.09
N TYR A 23 -8.16 -10.68 -15.74
CA TYR A 23 -7.35 -10.49 -16.93
C TYR A 23 -5.86 -10.74 -16.67
N VAL A 24 -5.30 -10.17 -15.59
CA VAL A 24 -3.88 -10.35 -15.24
C VAL A 24 -3.58 -11.81 -14.94
N VAL A 25 -4.46 -12.49 -14.19
CA VAL A 25 -4.34 -13.94 -13.89
C VAL A 25 -4.41 -14.76 -15.19
N GLY A 26 -5.38 -14.47 -16.06
CA GLY A 26 -5.53 -15.15 -17.35
C GLY A 26 -4.34 -14.93 -18.29
N SER A 27 -3.72 -13.75 -18.21
CA SER A 27 -2.52 -13.37 -18.97
C SER A 27 -1.23 -13.93 -18.39
N ARG A 28 -1.30 -14.67 -17.27
CA ARG A 28 -0.15 -15.28 -16.56
C ARG A 28 0.91 -14.29 -16.09
N ILE A 29 0.51 -13.04 -15.83
CA ILE A 29 1.39 -12.03 -15.28
C ILE A 29 1.58 -12.32 -13.79
N ASN A 30 2.83 -12.53 -13.37
CA ASN A 30 3.14 -12.92 -11.99
C ASN A 30 3.18 -11.72 -11.05
N VAL A 31 2.07 -11.47 -10.36
CA VAL A 31 1.96 -10.45 -9.30
C VAL A 31 2.06 -11.02 -7.87
N ALA A 32 2.24 -12.34 -7.74
CA ALA A 32 2.28 -13.04 -6.46
C ALA A 32 3.51 -12.64 -5.63
N PRO A 33 3.42 -12.61 -4.29
CA PRO A 33 4.56 -12.26 -3.44
C PRO A 33 5.69 -13.30 -3.56
N GLY A 34 6.94 -12.85 -3.71
CA GLY A 34 8.09 -13.75 -3.86
C GLY A 34 9.39 -13.07 -4.29
N ALA A 35 10.22 -13.78 -5.05
CA ALA A 35 11.33 -13.20 -5.80
C ALA A 35 10.95 -13.20 -7.30
N GLY A 36 11.01 -12.04 -7.97
CA GLY A 36 10.74 -11.90 -9.41
C GLY A 36 9.39 -11.25 -9.79
N GLN A 37 8.56 -10.88 -8.82
CA GLN A 37 7.25 -10.26 -9.02
C GLN A 37 7.30 -8.76 -9.34
N ALA A 38 8.42 -8.08 -9.12
CA ALA A 38 8.55 -6.65 -9.41
C ALA A 38 8.16 -6.34 -10.85
N ALA A 39 8.70 -7.14 -11.80
CA ALA A 39 8.38 -7.01 -13.22
C ALA A 39 6.88 -7.27 -13.52
N GLY A 40 6.28 -8.29 -12.92
CA GLY A 40 4.86 -8.58 -13.13
C GLY A 40 3.92 -7.55 -12.50
N ARG A 41 4.32 -6.93 -11.38
CA ARG A 41 3.60 -5.80 -10.77
C ARG A 41 3.70 -4.54 -11.63
N GLU A 42 4.88 -4.24 -12.17
CA GLU A 42 5.07 -3.14 -13.12
C GLU A 42 4.23 -3.34 -14.39
N GLU A 43 4.19 -4.56 -14.93
CA GLU A 43 3.38 -4.90 -16.11
C GLU A 43 1.88 -4.75 -15.84
N ALA A 44 1.37 -5.34 -14.75
CA ALA A 44 -0.02 -5.21 -14.36
C ALA A 44 -0.40 -3.74 -14.13
N TYR A 45 0.46 -2.99 -13.44
CA TYR A 45 0.24 -1.56 -13.23
C TYR A 45 0.22 -0.77 -14.55
N GLY A 46 1.13 -1.04 -15.49
CA GLY A 46 1.11 -0.43 -16.82
C GLY A 46 -0.20 -0.69 -17.57
N LEU A 47 -0.73 -1.91 -17.49
CA LEU A 47 -2.03 -2.27 -18.06
C LEU A 47 -3.18 -1.50 -17.39
N LEU A 48 -3.17 -1.42 -16.06
CA LEU A 48 -4.16 -0.67 -15.30
C LEU A 48 -4.18 0.82 -15.69
N LEU A 49 -3.02 1.43 -15.87
CA LEU A 49 -2.91 2.81 -16.36
C LEU A 49 -3.41 3.00 -17.78
N SER A 50 -3.25 1.98 -18.64
CA SER A 50 -3.79 2.01 -19.99
C SER A 50 -5.33 2.02 -20.03
N CYS A 51 -5.98 1.53 -18.97
CA CYS A 51 -7.43 1.52 -18.81
C CYS A 51 -7.99 2.83 -18.23
N LEU A 52 -7.15 3.71 -17.68
CA LEU A 52 -7.61 4.99 -17.13
C LEU A 52 -7.77 6.02 -18.27
N GLU A 53 -8.94 6.62 -18.38
CA GLU A 53 -9.17 7.79 -19.24
C GLU A 53 -9.94 8.90 -18.48
N GLY A 54 -10.17 10.03 -19.15
CA GLY A 54 -10.98 11.13 -18.63
C GLY A 54 -10.53 11.66 -17.26
N ASP A 55 -11.51 11.88 -16.38
CA ASP A 55 -11.30 12.44 -15.05
C ASP A 55 -10.54 11.48 -14.12
N ALA A 56 -10.72 10.16 -14.27
CA ALA A 56 -10.00 9.16 -13.50
C ALA A 56 -8.49 9.19 -13.79
N LYS A 57 -8.11 9.27 -15.08
CA LYS A 57 -6.71 9.43 -15.49
C LYS A 57 -6.12 10.74 -14.96
N LYS A 58 -6.85 11.84 -15.10
CA LYS A 58 -6.40 13.16 -14.64
C LYS A 58 -6.21 13.19 -13.12
N TRP A 59 -7.15 12.62 -12.37
CA TRP A 59 -7.03 12.48 -10.92
C TRP A 59 -5.77 11.70 -10.56
N TYR A 60 -5.57 10.54 -11.18
CA TYR A 60 -4.44 9.68 -10.93
C TYR A 60 -3.10 10.38 -11.20
N GLU A 61 -2.95 11.00 -12.37
CA GLU A 61 -1.72 11.72 -12.76
C GLU A 61 -1.41 12.90 -11.83
N THR A 62 -2.44 13.54 -11.26
CA THR A 62 -2.28 14.72 -10.40
C THR A 62 -2.08 14.36 -8.93
N ARG A 63 -2.75 13.30 -8.46
CA ARG A 63 -2.90 12.99 -7.03
C ARG A 63 -2.13 11.77 -6.57
N VAL A 64 -1.74 10.87 -7.47
CA VAL A 64 -1.16 9.56 -7.12
C VAL A 64 0.20 9.36 -7.77
N LYS A 65 0.27 9.54 -9.09
CA LYS A 65 1.45 9.20 -9.88
C LYS A 65 2.70 9.90 -9.37
N GLY A 66 3.73 9.12 -9.02
CA GLY A 66 5.03 9.65 -8.59
C GLY A 66 5.01 10.37 -7.25
N LYS A 67 3.91 10.29 -6.49
CA LYS A 67 3.81 10.83 -5.14
C LYS A 67 4.46 9.86 -4.15
N ASN A 68 5.00 10.43 -3.08
CA ASN A 68 5.38 9.63 -1.92
C ASN A 68 4.13 9.24 -1.13
N TRP A 69 4.24 8.25 -0.25
CA TRP A 69 3.12 7.75 0.53
C TRP A 69 3.34 7.92 2.02
N ARG A 70 2.53 8.79 2.63
CA ARG A 70 2.54 9.08 4.06
C ARG A 70 1.72 8.07 4.83
N CYS A 71 2.32 7.37 5.79
CA CYS A 71 1.68 6.35 6.64
C CYS A 71 1.29 6.93 8.01
N ASN A 72 0.13 7.58 8.11
CA ASN A 72 -0.32 8.35 9.29
C ASN A 72 -0.33 7.59 10.63
N ASN A 73 -0.40 6.25 10.59
CA ASN A 73 -0.40 5.41 11.78
C ASN A 73 0.98 4.84 12.15
N LEU A 74 2.03 5.24 11.43
CA LEU A 74 3.41 4.81 11.63
C LEU A 74 4.32 6.00 11.95
N SER A 75 5.23 5.78 12.90
CA SER A 75 6.28 6.72 13.29
C SER A 75 7.56 6.52 12.48
N ASP A 76 8.23 7.59 12.08
CA ASP A 76 9.55 7.61 11.44
C ASP A 76 10.67 6.98 12.31
N ASN A 77 10.45 6.92 13.63
CA ASN A 77 11.28 6.22 14.60
C ASN A 77 11.15 4.68 14.57
N LEU A 78 10.40 4.10 13.61
CA LEU A 78 10.49 2.67 13.31
C LEU A 78 11.87 2.27 12.73
N GLY A 79 12.66 3.24 12.25
CA GLY A 79 13.98 2.98 11.68
C GLY A 79 13.94 2.31 10.30
N VAL A 80 12.78 2.33 9.64
CA VAL A 80 12.53 1.68 8.34
C VAL A 80 12.02 2.70 7.34
N VAL A 81 12.39 2.51 6.07
CA VAL A 81 12.05 3.44 4.97
C VAL A 81 11.35 2.77 3.79
N THR A 82 11.20 1.45 3.83
CA THR A 82 10.55 0.68 2.78
C THR A 82 9.43 -0.18 3.36
N LEU A 83 8.43 -0.47 2.53
CA LEU A 83 7.34 -1.36 2.88
C LEU A 83 7.84 -2.77 3.24
N THR A 84 8.87 -3.26 2.54
CA THR A 84 9.56 -4.52 2.85
C THR A 84 10.16 -4.50 4.25
N ALA A 85 10.79 -3.40 4.65
CA ALA A 85 11.40 -3.27 5.97
C ALA A 85 10.34 -3.20 7.08
N VAL A 86 9.21 -2.52 6.84
CA VAL A 86 8.06 -2.55 7.77
C VAL A 86 7.55 -3.98 7.94
N ARG A 87 7.36 -4.73 6.84
CA ARG A 87 6.89 -6.13 6.87
C ARG A 87 7.85 -7.07 7.60
N ALA A 88 9.16 -6.81 7.52
CA ALA A 88 10.20 -7.63 8.13
C ALA A 88 10.31 -7.47 9.65
N LEU A 89 9.57 -6.54 10.27
CA LEU A 89 9.55 -6.40 11.73
C LEU A 89 9.07 -7.70 12.39
N ALA A 90 9.93 -8.28 13.23
CA ALA A 90 9.70 -9.57 13.86
C ALA A 90 8.89 -9.47 15.17
N ALA A 91 8.23 -10.59 15.49
CA ALA A 91 7.60 -10.83 16.79
C ALA A 91 8.59 -11.49 17.78
N GLY A 92 8.13 -11.83 18.98
CA GLY A 92 8.97 -12.34 20.09
C GLY A 92 9.89 -13.54 19.81
N ASN A 93 10.76 -13.82 20.79
CA ASN A 93 11.85 -14.80 20.82
C ASN A 93 12.75 -14.86 19.57
N GLY A 94 13.55 -13.80 19.43
CA GLY A 94 14.55 -13.60 18.38
C GLY A 94 14.58 -12.15 17.87
N GLY A 95 13.46 -11.43 18.02
CA GLY A 95 13.37 -10.02 17.68
C GLY A 95 12.05 -9.39 18.12
N SER A 96 11.84 -9.16 19.43
CA SER A 96 10.68 -8.50 20.06
C SER A 96 10.45 -7.03 19.62
N GLN A 97 10.68 -6.72 18.36
CA GLN A 97 10.66 -5.41 17.74
C GLN A 97 9.24 -4.87 17.75
N VAL A 98 8.24 -5.63 17.26
CA VAL A 98 6.86 -5.14 17.18
C VAL A 98 6.30 -4.79 18.56
N GLY A 99 6.46 -5.67 19.54
CA GLY A 99 6.03 -5.42 20.92
C GLY A 99 6.72 -4.20 21.54
N GLY A 100 8.05 -4.09 21.41
CA GLY A 100 8.82 -2.95 21.92
C GLY A 100 8.47 -1.63 21.24
N LEU A 101 8.31 -1.63 19.91
CA LEU A 101 7.90 -0.46 19.12
C LEU A 101 6.48 -0.02 19.47
N ASN A 102 5.57 -0.96 19.75
CA ASN A 102 4.22 -0.65 20.21
C ASN A 102 4.24 0.01 21.60
N THR A 103 5.00 -0.55 22.56
CA THR A 103 5.19 0.06 23.88
C THR A 103 5.83 1.45 23.79
N ALA A 104 6.76 1.65 22.85
CA ALA A 104 7.40 2.93 22.58
C ALA A 104 6.50 3.92 21.80
N GLY A 105 5.25 3.57 21.48
CA GLY A 105 4.29 4.44 20.79
C GLY A 105 4.59 4.69 19.31
N GLN A 106 5.34 3.79 18.66
CA GLN A 106 5.73 3.91 17.26
C GLN A 106 4.62 3.49 16.29
N PHE A 107 3.65 2.70 16.77
CA PHE A 107 2.39 2.42 16.09
C PHE A 107 1.26 3.24 16.71
N ARG A 108 0.32 3.70 15.88
CA ARG A 108 -0.76 4.61 16.28
C ARG A 108 -2.07 4.25 15.63
N GLY A 109 -3.17 4.81 16.16
CA GLY A 109 -4.49 4.69 15.55
C GLY A 109 -4.83 3.23 15.22
N LYS A 110 -5.21 2.98 13.97
CA LYS A 110 -5.56 1.63 13.50
C LYS A 110 -4.41 0.63 13.63
N ALA A 111 -3.15 1.03 13.42
CA ALA A 111 -2.00 0.13 13.55
C ALA A 111 -1.79 -0.32 15.02
N ALA A 112 -1.92 0.59 15.98
CA ALA A 112 -1.84 0.24 17.40
C ALA A 112 -2.99 -0.67 17.83
N THR A 113 -4.21 -0.42 17.33
CA THR A 113 -5.38 -1.26 17.61
C THR A 113 -5.21 -2.67 17.03
N GLU A 114 -4.69 -2.79 15.81
CA GLU A 114 -4.44 -4.08 15.16
C GLU A 114 -3.43 -4.92 15.97
N ILE A 115 -2.31 -4.31 16.38
CA ILE A 115 -1.32 -4.96 17.27
C ILE A 115 -1.88 -5.17 18.69
N GLY A 116 -2.84 -4.37 19.16
CA GLY A 116 -3.51 -4.64 20.43
C GLY A 116 -4.40 -5.90 20.36
N THR A 117 -4.94 -6.17 19.18
CA THR A 117 -5.82 -7.31 18.91
C THR A 117 -5.01 -8.59 18.67
N VAL A 118 -3.91 -8.48 17.93
CA VAL A 118 -2.95 -9.56 17.69
C VAL A 118 -1.92 -9.54 18.82
N ARG A 119 -1.85 -10.56 19.67
CA ARG A 119 -0.92 -10.54 20.83
C ARG A 119 0.51 -10.10 20.41
N ALA A 120 1.07 -9.15 21.16
CA ALA A 120 2.31 -8.46 20.78
C ALA A 120 3.54 -9.38 20.67
N ASP A 121 3.50 -10.56 21.28
CA ASP A 121 4.53 -11.60 21.20
C ASP A 121 4.51 -12.39 19.88
N ILE A 122 3.42 -12.31 19.11
CA ILE A 122 3.27 -12.95 17.79
C ILE A 122 3.00 -11.97 16.64
N ALA A 123 2.66 -10.71 16.94
CA ALA A 123 2.42 -9.68 15.93
C ALA A 123 3.69 -9.37 15.14
N THR A 124 3.58 -9.37 13.81
CA THR A 124 4.67 -9.04 12.87
C THR A 124 4.30 -7.81 12.04
N GLY A 125 5.28 -7.24 11.34
CA GLY A 125 5.05 -6.16 10.38
C GLY A 125 3.99 -6.48 9.32
N ALA A 126 3.84 -7.75 8.95
CA ALA A 126 2.84 -8.20 7.98
C ALA A 126 1.39 -8.05 8.48
N ASN A 127 1.16 -7.94 9.79
CA ASN A 127 -0.16 -7.60 10.34
C ASN A 127 -0.54 -6.14 10.08
N ILE A 128 0.46 -5.27 9.92
CA ILE A 128 0.25 -3.83 9.70
C ILE A 128 0.19 -3.49 8.22
N ILE A 129 1.11 -4.06 7.42
CA ILE A 129 1.08 -3.96 5.97
C ILE A 129 1.06 -5.37 5.39
N PRO A 130 -0.12 -5.92 5.05
CA PRO A 130 -0.22 -7.28 4.55
C PRO A 130 0.55 -7.44 3.23
N ASN A 131 1.15 -8.62 3.06
CA ASN A 131 1.78 -9.03 1.82
C ASN A 131 0.74 -9.69 0.90
N GLY A 132 -0.23 -8.89 0.44
CA GLY A 132 -1.30 -9.34 -0.44
C GLY A 132 -0.85 -9.42 -1.90
N THR A 133 -1.45 -10.35 -2.65
CA THR A 133 -1.27 -10.42 -4.12
C THR A 133 -2.01 -9.29 -4.82
N TRP A 134 -3.16 -8.90 -4.28
CA TRP A 134 -4.10 -7.95 -4.89
C TRP A 134 -4.68 -6.91 -3.92
N ASP A 135 -4.49 -7.14 -2.64
CA ASP A 135 -5.18 -6.52 -1.52
C ASP A 135 -4.17 -6.03 -0.48
N GLU A 136 -3.17 -5.27 -0.94
CA GLU A 136 -2.37 -4.47 -0.02
C GLU A 136 -3.32 -3.45 0.64
N ASN A 137 -3.82 -3.79 1.82
CA ASN A 137 -4.70 -2.94 2.60
C ASN A 137 -3.85 -1.93 3.37
N TRP A 138 -3.82 -0.70 2.89
CA TRP A 138 -3.08 0.40 3.55
C TRP A 138 -3.94 1.17 4.56
N SER A 139 -5.20 0.76 4.79
CA SER A 139 -6.07 1.43 5.76
C SER A 139 -5.51 1.36 7.19
N THR A 140 -4.83 0.26 7.54
CA THR A 140 -4.17 0.07 8.84
C THR A 140 -3.05 1.10 9.05
N VAL A 141 -2.30 1.42 8.01
CA VAL A 141 -1.24 2.46 8.06
C VAL A 141 -1.74 3.87 7.80
N GLY A 142 -3.00 4.03 7.38
CA GLY A 142 -3.58 5.32 7.02
C GLY A 142 -2.85 5.98 5.84
N GLY A 143 -2.39 5.16 4.88
CA GLY A 143 -1.52 5.56 3.77
C GLY A 143 -2.19 6.55 2.82
N GLU A 144 -1.58 7.70 2.58
CA GLU A 144 -2.08 8.67 1.60
C GLU A 144 -0.96 9.31 0.76
N PRO A 145 -1.23 9.68 -0.51
CA PRO A 145 -0.26 10.36 -1.34
C PRO A 145 0.16 11.72 -0.74
N THR A 146 1.45 12.03 -0.83
CA THR A 146 2.02 13.29 -0.36
C THR A 146 3.15 13.78 -1.26
N ASP A 147 3.27 15.09 -1.37
CA ASP A 147 4.41 15.78 -1.97
C ASP A 147 5.55 16.03 -0.96
N THR A 148 5.31 15.71 0.32
CA THR A 148 6.33 15.86 1.35
C THR A 148 7.50 14.93 1.08
N ALA A 149 8.72 15.45 1.24
CA ALA A 149 9.93 14.64 1.13
C ALA A 149 9.95 13.56 2.21
N PRO A 150 10.54 12.38 1.95
CA PRO A 150 10.68 11.36 2.96
C PRO A 150 11.49 11.86 4.15
N VAL A 151 10.98 11.61 5.37
CA VAL A 151 11.75 11.88 6.58
C VAL A 151 12.80 10.80 6.73
N ALA A 152 14.03 11.18 7.06
CA ALA A 152 15.09 10.20 7.31
C ALA A 152 14.73 9.36 8.56
N PRO A 153 15.02 8.04 8.54
CA PRO A 153 14.67 7.16 9.65
C PRO A 153 15.44 7.56 10.91
N ASN A 154 14.81 7.44 12.08
CA ASN A 154 15.40 7.72 13.39
C ASN A 154 15.92 9.16 13.58
N VAL A 155 15.36 10.14 12.87
CA VAL A 155 15.65 11.56 13.14
C VAL A 155 14.97 11.93 14.45
N GLY A 156 15.70 11.76 15.56
CA GLY A 156 15.25 12.20 16.87
C GLY A 156 14.86 13.67 16.83
N GLY A 157 13.60 13.99 17.16
CA GLY A 157 13.09 15.36 17.05
C GLY A 157 11.58 15.53 17.12
N GLY A 158 10.80 14.45 17.02
CA GLY A 158 9.34 14.50 17.11
C GLY A 158 8.68 13.54 16.12
N PHE A 159 7.36 13.41 16.20
CA PHE A 159 6.58 12.44 15.43
C PHE A 159 6.45 12.84 13.96
N SER A 160 7.38 12.41 13.11
CA SER A 160 7.15 12.50 11.67
C SER A 160 6.59 11.18 11.15
N THR A 161 5.82 11.28 10.09
CA THR A 161 5.11 10.15 9.51
C THR A 161 6.02 9.40 8.54
N VAL A 162 6.03 8.06 8.59
CA VAL A 162 6.79 7.25 7.60
C VAL A 162 6.32 7.61 6.20
N THR A 163 7.27 7.84 5.31
CA THR A 163 7.02 8.20 3.91
C THR A 163 7.71 7.19 3.00
N ILE A 164 6.93 6.47 2.19
CA ILE A 164 7.40 5.38 1.31
C ILE A 164 7.43 5.86 -0.14
N ALA A 165 8.46 5.48 -0.89
CA ALA A 165 8.63 5.83 -2.29
C ALA A 165 7.64 5.04 -3.19
N PRO A 166 7.24 5.59 -4.35
CA PRO A 166 6.22 5.01 -5.24
C PRO A 166 6.55 3.62 -5.83
N GLY A 167 7.82 3.20 -5.86
CA GLY A 167 8.25 1.97 -6.55
C GLY A 167 8.03 0.65 -5.80
N ASP A 168 7.55 0.68 -4.54
CA ASP A 168 7.43 -0.51 -3.70
C ASP A 168 6.04 -1.17 -3.73
N HIS A 169 5.05 -0.57 -4.41
CA HIS A 169 3.65 -1.04 -4.41
C HIS A 169 2.92 -0.74 -5.72
N ILE A 170 1.80 -1.44 -5.95
CA ILE A 170 0.86 -1.06 -7.02
C ILE A 170 0.12 0.18 -6.50
N GLU A 171 0.34 1.35 -7.13
CA GLU A 171 -0.17 2.65 -6.62
C GLU A 171 -1.71 2.75 -6.58
N ILE A 172 -2.43 1.77 -7.14
CA ILE A 172 -3.89 1.64 -7.01
C ILE A 172 -4.18 0.78 -5.79
N ILE A 173 -4.06 1.44 -4.65
CA ILE A 173 -4.23 0.92 -3.30
C ILE A 173 -5.73 0.89 -2.96
N ARG A 174 -6.22 -0.23 -2.41
CA ARG A 174 -7.48 -0.23 -1.66
C ARG A 174 -7.29 0.60 -0.39
N ASN A 175 -7.51 1.90 -0.49
CA ASN A 175 -7.74 2.76 0.65
C ASN A 175 -9.19 3.26 0.55
N GLU A 176 -10.02 2.95 1.54
CA GLU A 176 -11.41 3.40 1.64
C GLU A 176 -11.56 4.93 1.44
N ARG A 177 -10.53 5.72 1.78
CA ARG A 177 -10.50 7.18 1.54
C ARG A 177 -10.21 7.57 0.10
N LEU A 178 -9.45 6.77 -0.64
CA LEU A 178 -9.12 7.03 -2.04
C LEU A 178 -10.22 6.54 -2.99
N LEU A 179 -11.04 5.58 -2.52
CA LEU A 179 -12.23 5.07 -3.21
C LEU A 179 -13.51 5.84 -2.86
N GLY A 180 -13.42 6.97 -2.15
CA GLY A 180 -14.53 7.95 -2.12
C GLY A 180 -14.97 8.28 -3.55
N PRO A 181 -16.21 8.74 -3.79
CA PRO A 181 -16.94 8.53 -5.04
C PRO A 181 -16.14 9.01 -6.26
N ILE A 182 -15.30 8.13 -6.81
CA ILE A 182 -14.71 8.26 -8.13
C ILE A 182 -15.90 7.99 -9.02
N ARG A 183 -16.59 9.07 -9.42
CA ARG A 183 -17.54 8.99 -10.51
C ARG A 183 -16.69 8.79 -11.77
N ILE A 184 -16.62 7.52 -12.20
CA ILE A 184 -16.12 7.13 -13.52
C ILE A 184 -17.05 7.74 -14.56
#